data_AF-C6F707-F1
#
_entry.id   AF-C6F707-F1
#
_cell.length_a   1.000
_cell.length_b   1.000
_cell.length_c   1.000
_cell.angle_alpha   90.00
_cell.angle_beta   90.00
_cell.angle_gamma   90.00
#
_symmetry.space_group_name_H-M   'P 1'
#
loop_
_entity.id
_entity.type
_entity.pdbx_description
1 polymer ?
#
loop_
_entity_poly.entity_id
_entity_poly.type
_entity_poly.pdbx_seq_one_letter_code
_entity_poly.pdbx_strand_id
1 'polypeptide(L)' 'MVRGKTQMKRIENTTSRQVTFSKRRNGLLKKAYELSVLCDAEV' A
#
# COMPACT_ATOMS: atom_id res chain seq x y z
N MET A 1 2.44 1.80 19.06
CA MET A 1 3.69 1.69 18.27
C MET A 1 3.64 2.69 17.13
N VAL A 2 4.63 3.57 17.03
CA VAL A 2 4.77 4.53 15.91
C VAL A 2 5.23 3.79 14.65
N ARG A 3 4.82 4.26 13.47
CA ARG A 3 5.22 3.68 12.18
C ARG A 3 6.73 3.89 11.95
N GLY A 4 7.49 2.79 11.92
CA GLY A 4 8.91 2.83 11.56
C GLY A 4 9.16 3.02 10.07
N LYS A 5 10.21 3.75 9.71
CA LYS A 5 10.70 3.88 8.33
C LYS A 5 11.28 2.54 7.87
N THR A 6 10.92 2.08 6.68
CA THR A 6 11.43 0.83 6.07
C THR A 6 12.11 1.15 4.74
N GLN A 7 13.17 0.38 4.41
CA GLN A 7 13.84 0.51 3.12
C GLN A 7 12.93 0.04 1.98
N MET A 8 13.02 0.71 0.81
CA MET A 8 12.30 0.30 -0.40
C MET A 8 13.06 -0.81 -1.13
N LYS A 9 13.00 -2.01 -0.55
CA LYS A 9 13.55 -3.25 -1.11
C LYS A 9 12.59 -4.40 -0.81
N ARG A 10 12.83 -5.57 -1.42
CA ARG A 10 12.07 -6.79 -1.10
C ARG A 10 12.18 -7.09 0.40
N ILE A 11 11.04 -7.37 1.04
CA ILE A 11 11.01 -7.80 2.44
C ILE A 11 11.27 -9.31 2.45
N GLU A 12 12.38 -9.74 3.03
CA GLU A 12 12.75 -11.17 3.04
C GLU A 12 11.87 -12.00 3.97
N ASN A 13 11.58 -11.48 5.17
CA ASN A 13 10.69 -12.14 6.13
C ASN A 13 9.28 -12.30 5.55
N THR A 14 8.85 -13.55 5.41
CA THR A 14 7.59 -13.95 4.75
C THR A 14 6.36 -13.37 5.42
N THR A 15 6.23 -13.53 6.75
CA THR A 15 5.12 -13.01 7.54
C THR A 15 5.02 -11.49 7.45
N SER A 16 6.14 -10.79 7.62
CA SER A 16 6.18 -9.32 7.53
C SER A 16 5.84 -8.84 6.13
N ARG A 17 6.29 -9.56 5.09
CA ARG A 17 5.96 -9.28 3.69
C ARG A 17 4.46 -9.44 3.45
N GLN A 18 3.84 -10.51 3.92
CA GLN A 18 2.40 -10.76 3.78
C GLN A 18 1.57 -9.67 4.47
N VAL A 19 1.88 -9.36 5.73
CA VAL A 19 1.18 -8.30 6.47
C VAL A 19 1.35 -6.94 5.80
N THR A 20 2.56 -6.62 5.34
CA THR A 20 2.83 -5.37 4.62
C THR A 20 2.09 -5.30 3.29
N PHE A 21 2.06 -6.40 2.54
CA PHE A 21 1.31 -6.50 1.29
C PHE A 21 -0.18 -6.23 1.52
N SER A 22 -0.82 -6.92 2.47
CA SER A 22 -2.23 -6.73 2.76
C SER A 22 -2.55 -5.28 3.12
N LYS A 23 -1.73 -4.65 3.97
CA LYS A 23 -1.91 -3.24 4.35
C LYS A 23 -1.69 -2.27 3.17
N ARG A 24 -0.64 -2.48 2.37
CA ARG A 24 -0.32 -1.60 1.23
C ARG A 24 -1.33 -1.75 0.10
N ARG A 25 -1.75 -2.97 -0.24
CA ARG A 25 -2.76 -3.25 -1.26
C ARG A 25 -4.06 -2.51 -0.97
N ASN A 26 -4.55 -2.59 0.27
CA ASN A 26 -5.77 -1.90 0.67
C ASN A 26 -5.62 -0.37 0.53
N GLY A 27 -4.48 0.19 0.95
CA GLY A 27 -4.20 1.62 0.78
C GLY A 27 -4.05 2.06 -0.68
N LEU A 28 -3.46 1.23 -1.54
CA LEU A 28 -3.30 1.50 -2.97
C LEU A 28 -4.65 1.54 -3.68
N LEU A 29 -5.50 0.53 -3.45
CA LEU A 29 -6.84 0.49 -4.04
C LEU A 29 -7.71 1.66 -3.59
N LYS A 30 -7.65 2.05 -2.31
CA LYS A 30 -8.33 3.24 -1.80
C LYS A 30 -7.87 4.50 -2.54
N LYS A 31 -6.57 4.66 -2.75
CA LYS A 31 -6.01 5.81 -3.48
C LYS A 31 -6.39 5.82 -4.95
N ALA A 32 -6.41 4.66 -5.61
CA ALA A 32 -6.83 4.55 -7.01
C ALA A 32 -8.29 4.96 -7.17
N TYR A 33 -9.16 4.50 -6.27
CA TYR A 33 -10.56 4.90 -6.22
C TYR A 33 -10.72 6.41 -5.96
N GLU A 34 -10.03 6.95 -4.95
CA GLU A 34 -10.04 8.39 -4.68
C GLU A 34 -9.57 9.21 -5.89
N LEU A 35 -8.52 8.78 -6.58
CA LEU A 35 -8.00 9.44 -7.77
C LEU A 35 -9.02 9.42 -8.92
N SER A 36 -9.63 8.27 -9.18
CA SER A 36 -10.64 8.12 -10.23
C SER A 36 -11.82 9.06 -10.02
N VAL A 37 -12.36 9.12 -8.79
CA VAL A 37 -13.51 9.97 -8.45
C VAL A 37 -13.14 11.47 -8.47
N LEU A 38 -11.97 11.84 -7.93
CA LEU A 38 -11.59 13.25 -7.80
C LEU A 38 -11.18 13.89 -9.13
N CYS A 39 -10.63 13.09 -10.04
CA CYS A 39 -10.08 13.58 -11.30
C CYS A 39 -10.89 13.14 -12.54
N ASP A 40 -12.01 12.44 -12.33
CA ASP A 40 -12.84 11.84 -13.39
C ASP A 40 -12.00 11.05 -14.40
N ALA A 41 -11.10 10.21 -13.86
CA ALA A 41 -10.11 9.47 -14.62
C ALA A 41 -10.37 7.96 -14.52
N GLU A 42 -10.14 7.25 -15.63
CA GLU A 42 -10.07 5.79 -15.65
C GLU A 42 -8.71 5.34 -15.10
N VAL A 43 -8.73 4.53 -14.03
CA VAL A 43 -7.56 4.14 -13.22
C VAL A 43 -7.60 2.65 -12.90
#